data_AF-A0A2V5RY95-F1
#
_entry.id   AF-A0A2V5RY95-F1
#
_cell.length_a   1.000
_cell.length_b   1.000
_cell.length_c   1.000
_cell.angle_alpha   90.00
_cell.angle_beta   90.00
_cell.angle_gamma   90.00
#
_symmetry.space_group_name_H-M   'P 1'
#
loop_
_entity.id
_entity.type
_entity.pdbx_description
1 polymer ?
#
loop_
_entity_poly.entity_id
_entity_poly.type
_entity_poly.pdbx_seq_one_letter_code
_entity_poly.pdbx_strand_id
1 'polypeptide(L)'
;MNASGIPLKEPSVSAAAADAEQVERALIDASTRVPVLMFYTSAMAWLIIGTLLAGFVSFKLHSPDLFSDISFLTWGRVRPAHMNVMVYGWASMAGMGTAIWLMARLCRTVLRYPLLLVAGAGFWNLGVLLGVGGILVGDSTGYQWLEFPHYAAIVLFVAYTLVVSWAVLMFRFRRGEQIYITQWYLLGAF
;
A
#
# COMPACT_ATOMS: atom_id res chain seq x y z
N MET A 1 34.27 -42.64 -10.51
CA MET A 1 34.25 -41.40 -11.32
C MET A 1 33.91 -40.27 -10.37
N ASN A 2 34.94 -39.56 -9.87
CA ASN A 2 34.76 -38.47 -8.92
C ASN A 2 34.40 -37.19 -9.70
N ALA A 3 33.30 -36.56 -9.34
CA ALA A 3 32.87 -35.28 -9.88
C ALA A 3 33.75 -34.16 -9.30
N SER A 4 34.95 -33.98 -9.84
CA SER A 4 35.76 -32.77 -9.65
C SER A 4 35.90 -32.04 -10.98
N GLY A 5 35.71 -30.71 -10.99
CA GLY A 5 36.26 -29.90 -12.08
C GLY A 5 35.46 -28.73 -12.61
N ILE A 6 34.40 -28.24 -11.96
CA ILE A 6 33.94 -26.86 -12.27
C ILE A 6 34.65 -25.92 -11.31
N PRO A 7 35.71 -25.19 -11.73
CA PRO A 7 36.30 -24.15 -10.90
C PRO A 7 35.31 -23.00 -10.80
N LEU A 8 34.43 -23.06 -9.81
CA LEU A 8 33.61 -21.92 -9.43
C LEU A 8 34.56 -20.89 -8.81
N LYS A 9 34.86 -19.83 -9.57
CA LYS A 9 35.57 -18.67 -9.05
C LYS A 9 34.76 -18.15 -7.86
N GLU A 10 35.29 -18.34 -6.65
CA GLU A 10 34.65 -17.76 -5.47
C GLU A 10 34.51 -16.26 -5.72
N PRO A 11 33.33 -15.67 -5.48
CA PRO A 11 33.12 -14.26 -5.71
C PRO A 11 34.08 -13.48 -4.79
N SER A 12 35.19 -13.02 -5.35
CA SER A 12 36.18 -12.17 -4.66
C SER A 12 35.62 -10.75 -4.55
N VAL A 13 34.49 -10.60 -3.86
CA VAL A 13 34.00 -9.28 -3.47
C VAL A 13 34.88 -8.84 -2.31
N SER A 14 35.66 -7.79 -2.52
CA SER A 14 36.46 -7.20 -1.46
C SER A 14 35.54 -6.78 -0.31
N ALA A 15 35.97 -6.99 0.95
CA ALA A 15 35.20 -6.58 2.13
C ALA A 15 34.75 -5.11 2.04
N ALA A 16 35.61 -4.23 1.51
CA ALA A 16 35.29 -2.82 1.29
C ALA A 16 34.14 -2.58 0.30
N ALA A 17 33.98 -3.44 -0.73
CA ALA A 17 32.87 -3.35 -1.67
C ALA A 17 31.55 -3.83 -1.05
N ALA A 18 31.61 -4.84 -0.19
CA ALA A 18 30.45 -5.30 0.58
C ALA A 18 29.99 -4.23 1.59
N ASP A 19 30.93 -3.59 2.28
CA ASP A 19 30.66 -2.50 3.22
C ASP A 19 30.01 -1.29 2.51
N ALA A 20 30.52 -0.91 1.34
CA ALA A 20 29.97 0.18 0.54
C ALA A 20 28.52 -0.10 0.10
N GLU A 21 28.22 -1.32 -0.34
CA GLU A 21 26.85 -1.72 -0.70
C GLU A 21 25.91 -1.71 0.51
N GLN A 22 26.39 -2.14 1.68
CA GLN A 22 25.60 -2.11 2.91
C GLN A 22 25.26 -0.67 3.33
N VAL A 23 26.23 0.25 3.23
CA VAL A 23 26.02 1.68 3.51
C VAL A 23 25.01 2.28 2.52
N GLU A 24 25.13 1.98 1.23
CA GLU A 24 24.18 2.46 0.21
C GLU A 24 22.75 2.01 0.53
N ARG A 25 22.55 0.72 0.84
CA ARG A 25 21.24 0.17 1.21
C ARG A 25 20.68 0.87 2.45
N ALA A 26 21.52 1.07 3.48
CA ALA A 26 21.12 1.76 4.71
C ALA A 26 20.68 3.21 4.46
N LEU A 27 21.37 3.94 3.57
CA LEU A 27 20.98 5.30 3.20
C LEU A 27 19.64 5.35 2.45
N ILE A 28 19.40 4.40 1.56
CA ILE A 28 18.12 4.28 0.84
C ILE A 28 16.98 3.97 1.82
N ASP A 29 17.18 3.01 2.72
CA ASP A 29 16.19 2.67 3.75
C ASP A 29 15.91 3.85 4.68
N ALA A 30 16.95 4.57 5.11
CA ALA A 30 16.80 5.76 5.93
C ALA A 30 15.96 6.84 5.22
N SER A 31 16.17 7.03 3.91
CA SER A 31 15.42 8.00 3.11
C SER A 31 13.93 7.64 2.93
N THR A 32 13.60 6.35 2.90
CA THR A 32 12.22 5.85 2.69
C THR A 32 11.46 5.61 4.00
N ARG A 33 12.17 5.61 5.14
CA ARG A 33 11.62 5.29 6.46
C ARG A 33 10.34 6.04 6.78
N VAL A 34 10.33 7.37 6.63
CA VAL A 34 9.18 8.19 7.06
C VAL A 34 7.92 7.88 6.23
N PRO A 35 7.94 7.95 4.88
CA PRO A 35 6.78 7.57 4.09
C PRO A 35 6.34 6.12 4.32
N VAL A 36 7.27 5.16 4.30
CA VAL A 36 6.93 3.74 4.42
C VAL A 36 6.27 3.47 5.78
N LEU A 37 6.83 4.00 6.87
CA LEU A 37 6.22 3.85 8.19
C LEU A 37 4.83 4.50 8.24
N MET A 38 4.64 5.69 7.65
CA MET A 38 3.33 6.34 7.59
C MET A 38 2.28 5.47 6.89
N PHE A 39 2.63 4.88 5.74
CA PHE A 39 1.76 3.95 5.01
C PHE A 39 1.44 2.71 5.85
N TYR A 40 2.44 2.09 6.48
CA TYR A 40 2.25 0.90 7.31
C TYR A 40 1.46 1.16 8.59
N THR A 41 1.71 2.27 9.30
CA THR A 41 0.94 2.63 10.50
C THR A 41 -0.52 2.85 10.15
N SER A 42 -0.78 3.49 9.02
CA SER A 42 -2.13 3.69 8.52
C SER A 42 -2.78 2.39 8.08
N ALA A 43 -2.05 1.51 7.41
CA ALA A 43 -2.54 0.18 7.01
C ALA A 43 -2.94 -0.64 8.24
N MET A 44 -2.13 -0.61 9.31
CA MET A 44 -2.44 -1.30 10.57
C MET A 44 -3.69 -0.70 11.24
N ALA A 45 -3.83 0.62 11.25
CA ALA A 45 -5.02 1.27 11.79
C ALA A 45 -6.29 0.82 11.05
N TRP A 46 -6.26 0.83 9.71
CA TRP A 46 -7.37 0.35 8.89
C TRP A 46 -7.60 -1.15 9.00
N LEU A 47 -6.56 -1.96 9.21
CA LEU A 47 -6.70 -3.39 9.47
C LEU A 47 -7.53 -3.62 10.73
N ILE A 48 -7.17 -2.93 11.82
CA ILE A 48 -7.90 -3.04 13.09
C ILE A 48 -9.36 -2.61 12.90
N ILE A 49 -9.61 -1.46 12.27
CA ILE A 49 -10.97 -0.99 11.98
C ILE A 49 -11.74 -2.00 11.12
N GLY A 50 -11.12 -2.48 10.04
CA GLY A 50 -11.70 -3.45 9.12
C GLY A 50 -12.04 -4.77 9.81
N THR A 51 -11.14 -5.29 10.64
CA THR A 51 -11.37 -6.53 11.41
C THR A 51 -12.47 -6.35 12.46
N LEU A 52 -12.54 -5.20 13.14
CA LEU A 52 -13.63 -4.92 14.08
C LEU A 52 -14.99 -4.87 13.37
N LEU A 53 -15.06 -4.21 12.21
CA LEU A 53 -16.28 -4.21 11.39
C LEU A 53 -16.62 -5.62 10.88
N ALA A 54 -15.62 -6.43 10.52
CA ALA A 54 -15.80 -7.84 10.13
C ALA A 54 -16.47 -8.64 11.25
N GLY A 55 -15.94 -8.50 12.47
CA GLY A 55 -16.48 -9.14 13.67
C GLY A 55 -17.93 -8.70 13.94
N PHE A 56 -18.21 -7.41 13.78
CA PHE A 56 -19.57 -6.89 13.93
C PHE A 56 -20.54 -7.45 12.88
N VAL A 57 -20.12 -7.51 11.61
CA VAL A 57 -20.91 -8.12 10.52
C VAL A 57 -21.16 -9.60 10.79
N SER A 58 -20.15 -10.32 11.27
CA SER A 58 -20.27 -11.73 11.66
C SER A 58 -21.27 -11.91 12.81
N PHE A 59 -21.21 -11.08 13.85
CA PHE A 59 -22.16 -11.13 14.96
C PHE A 59 -23.60 -10.86 14.51
N LYS A 60 -23.80 -9.89 13.60
CA LYS A 60 -25.11 -9.60 13.01
C LYS A 60 -25.70 -10.73 12.19
N LEU A 61 -24.88 -11.60 11.60
CA LEU A 61 -25.39 -12.80 10.91
C LEU A 61 -26.03 -13.80 11.88
N HIS A 62 -25.55 -13.85 13.13
CA HIS A 62 -26.13 -14.70 14.18
C HIS A 62 -27.35 -14.05 14.85
N SER A 63 -27.39 -12.72 14.95
CA SER A 63 -28.49 -11.97 15.58
C SER A 63 -28.86 -10.75 14.73
N PRO A 64 -29.73 -10.92 13.72
CA PRO A 64 -30.02 -9.89 12.72
C PRO A 64 -30.75 -8.65 13.27
N ASP A 65 -31.54 -8.82 14.34
CA ASP A 65 -32.32 -7.74 14.96
C ASP A 65 -31.45 -6.79 15.80
N LEU A 66 -30.19 -7.13 16.05
CA LEU A 66 -29.30 -6.30 16.84
C LEU A 66 -28.98 -4.98 16.13
N PHE A 67 -29.27 -3.83 16.75
CA PHE A 67 -29.05 -2.49 16.18
C PHE A 67 -29.63 -2.33 14.77
N SER A 68 -30.76 -2.98 14.47
CA SER A 68 -31.50 -2.82 13.21
C SER A 68 -32.22 -1.47 13.15
N ASP A 69 -32.60 -0.91 14.31
CA ASP A 69 -33.22 0.41 14.43
C ASP A 69 -32.30 1.58 14.02
N ILE A 70 -30.98 1.34 14.00
CA ILE A 70 -29.98 2.34 13.62
C ILE A 70 -29.59 2.11 12.15
N SER A 71 -30.08 2.98 11.27
CA SER A 71 -29.91 2.88 9.81
C SER A 71 -28.45 2.69 9.37
N PHE A 72 -27.49 3.38 10.00
CA PHE A 72 -26.06 3.30 9.70
C PHE A 72 -25.43 1.94 10.03
N LEU A 73 -25.96 1.24 11.03
CA LEU A 73 -25.39 -0.03 11.51
C LEU A 73 -26.04 -1.25 10.88
N THR A 74 -26.98 -1.08 9.94
CA THR A 74 -27.62 -2.18 9.23
C THR A 74 -26.61 -3.08 8.53
N TRP A 75 -26.88 -4.39 8.48
CA TRP A 75 -25.95 -5.36 7.90
C TRP A 75 -25.58 -5.02 6.44
N GLY A 76 -26.55 -4.56 5.65
CA GLY A 76 -26.37 -4.15 4.27
C GLY A 76 -25.44 -2.95 4.06
N ARG A 77 -25.19 -2.13 5.08
CA ARG A 77 -24.24 -1.00 5.03
C ARG A 77 -22.89 -1.33 5.67
N VAL A 78 -22.91 -2.04 6.79
CA VAL A 78 -21.66 -2.36 7.50
C VAL A 78 -20.83 -3.41 6.75
N ARG A 79 -21.47 -4.36 6.06
CA ARG A 79 -20.75 -5.34 5.23
C ARG A 79 -19.92 -4.69 4.12
N PRO A 80 -20.49 -3.86 3.23
CA PRO A 80 -19.68 -3.19 2.20
C PRO A 80 -18.67 -2.24 2.83
N ALA A 81 -19.00 -1.55 3.92
CA ALA A 81 -18.04 -0.69 4.63
C ALA A 81 -16.80 -1.49 5.10
N HIS A 82 -17.00 -2.65 5.75
CA HIS A 82 -15.92 -3.55 6.14
C HIS A 82 -15.06 -3.97 4.94
N MET A 83 -15.68 -4.45 3.86
CA MET A 83 -14.94 -4.95 2.69
C MET A 83 -14.10 -3.86 2.03
N ASN A 84 -14.64 -2.64 1.92
CA ASN A 84 -13.91 -1.50 1.37
C ASN A 84 -12.79 -1.02 2.30
N VAL A 85 -13.00 -1.03 3.63
CA VAL A 85 -11.91 -0.74 4.59
C VAL A 85 -10.78 -1.76 4.43
N MET A 86 -11.10 -3.05 4.28
CA MET A 86 -10.08 -4.08 4.11
C MET A 86 -9.27 -3.88 2.82
N VAL A 87 -9.92 -3.59 1.71
CA VAL A 87 -9.24 -3.41 0.42
C VAL A 87 -8.53 -2.06 0.37
N TYR A 88 -9.28 -0.96 0.44
CA TYR A 88 -8.74 0.37 0.22
C TYR A 88 -8.00 0.93 1.44
N GLY A 89 -8.45 0.61 2.65
CA GLY A 89 -7.80 1.06 3.88
C GLY A 89 -6.54 0.26 4.21
N TRP A 90 -6.67 -1.06 4.36
CA TRP A 90 -5.55 -1.91 4.76
C TRP A 90 -4.68 -2.37 3.58
N ALA A 91 -5.24 -3.15 2.65
CA ALA A 91 -4.45 -3.85 1.64
C ALA A 91 -3.74 -2.88 0.69
N SER A 92 -4.43 -1.83 0.22
CA SER A 92 -3.82 -0.81 -0.64
C SER A 92 -2.71 -0.03 0.07
N MET A 93 -2.89 0.35 1.34
CA MET A 93 -1.85 1.08 2.08
C MET A 93 -0.62 0.21 2.36
N ALA A 94 -0.81 -1.06 2.72
CA ALA A 94 0.28 -2.02 2.89
C ALA A 94 1.01 -2.29 1.56
N GLY A 95 0.24 -2.43 0.47
CA GLY A 95 0.76 -2.62 -0.89
C GLY A 95 1.60 -1.44 -1.35
N MET A 96 1.06 -0.22 -1.26
CA MET A 96 1.77 1.02 -1.62
C MET A 96 3.02 1.23 -0.77
N GLY A 97 2.95 1.03 0.55
CA GLY A 97 4.12 1.13 1.44
C GLY A 97 5.24 0.16 1.06
N THR A 98 4.88 -1.08 0.74
CA THR A 98 5.84 -2.09 0.26
C THR A 98 6.40 -1.73 -1.11
N ALA A 99 5.57 -1.28 -2.03
CA ALA A 99 5.95 -0.88 -3.37
C ALA A 99 6.95 0.29 -3.35
N ILE A 100 6.72 1.30 -2.50
CA ILE A 100 7.63 2.44 -2.32
C ILE A 100 9.01 1.97 -1.86
N TRP A 101 9.04 1.12 -0.83
CA TRP A 101 10.29 0.58 -0.29
C TRP A 101 11.05 -0.27 -1.31
N LEU A 102 10.35 -1.19 -1.99
CA LEU A 102 10.93 -2.02 -3.05
C LEU A 102 11.44 -1.16 -4.21
N MET A 103 10.67 -0.19 -4.66
CA MET A 103 11.04 0.68 -5.79
C MET A 103 12.33 1.44 -5.48
N ALA A 104 12.46 2.03 -4.28
CA ALA A 104 13.67 2.75 -3.89
C ALA A 104 14.92 1.85 -3.85
N ARG A 105 14.80 0.64 -3.28
CA ARG A 105 15.90 -0.34 -3.24
C ARG A 105 16.30 -0.85 -4.62
N LEU A 106 15.33 -1.20 -5.45
CA LEU A 106 15.59 -1.75 -6.79
C LEU A 106 16.12 -0.67 -7.76
N CYS A 107 15.73 0.60 -7.56
CA CYS A 107 16.28 1.71 -8.32
C CYS A 107 17.67 2.16 -7.84
N ARG A 108 18.13 1.68 -6.67
CA ARG A 108 19.40 2.07 -6.02
C ARG A 108 19.55 3.59 -5.90
N THR A 109 18.49 4.26 -5.47
CA THR A 109 18.46 5.71 -5.38
C THR A 109 17.70 6.16 -4.15
N VAL A 110 18.21 7.20 -3.49
CA VAL A 110 17.54 7.80 -2.33
C VAL A 110 16.21 8.41 -2.73
N LEU A 111 15.27 8.41 -1.80
CA LEU A 111 13.92 8.91 -2.01
C LEU A 111 13.94 10.37 -2.51
N ARG A 112 13.44 10.60 -3.72
CA ARG A 112 13.23 11.94 -4.27
C ARG A 112 11.78 12.36 -4.04
N TYR A 113 11.55 13.63 -3.74
CA TYR A 113 10.21 14.21 -3.57
C TYR A 113 9.30 13.49 -2.55
N PRO A 114 9.73 13.29 -1.28
CA PRO A 114 8.92 12.65 -0.23
C PRO A 114 7.54 13.27 -0.03
N LEU A 115 7.41 14.58 -0.28
CA LEU A 115 6.17 15.32 -0.09
C LEU A 115 5.02 14.78 -0.96
N LEU A 116 5.31 14.25 -2.15
CA LEU A 116 4.29 13.62 -3.01
C LEU A 116 3.69 12.38 -2.33
N LEU A 117 4.52 11.58 -1.68
CA LEU A 117 4.08 10.38 -0.95
C LEU A 117 3.31 10.73 0.31
N VAL A 118 3.76 11.73 1.06
CA VAL A 118 3.07 12.18 2.28
C VAL A 118 1.70 12.78 1.93
N ALA A 119 1.63 13.64 0.90
CA ALA A 119 0.38 14.19 0.40
C ALA A 119 -0.54 13.08 -0.14
N GLY A 120 0.00 12.16 -0.93
CA GLY A 120 -0.73 10.99 -1.43
C GLY A 120 -1.32 10.14 -0.31
N ALA A 121 -0.53 9.82 0.73
CA ALA A 121 -1.01 9.08 1.90
C ALA A 121 -2.10 9.84 2.67
N GLY A 122 -1.99 11.17 2.78
CA GLY A 122 -3.01 12.01 3.42
C GLY A 122 -4.33 12.00 2.65
N PHE A 123 -4.27 12.24 1.34
CA PHE A 123 -5.46 12.18 0.48
C PHE A 123 -6.06 10.78 0.42
N TRP A 124 -5.25 9.72 0.43
CA TRP A 124 -5.74 8.35 0.43
C TRP A 124 -6.55 8.06 1.68
N ASN A 125 -6.02 8.42 2.86
CA ASN A 125 -6.72 8.29 4.13
C ASN A 125 -8.03 9.08 4.16
N LEU A 126 -8.01 10.31 3.66
CA LEU A 126 -9.22 11.12 3.53
C LEU A 126 -10.25 10.46 2.62
N GLY A 127 -9.82 9.94 1.46
CA GLY A 127 -10.67 9.23 0.52
C GLY A 127 -11.32 7.99 1.12
N VAL A 128 -10.55 7.17 1.84
CA VAL A 128 -11.07 6.00 2.56
C VAL A 128 -12.07 6.43 3.64
N LEU A 129 -11.74 7.42 4.46
CA LEU A 129 -12.64 7.93 5.51
C LEU A 129 -13.97 8.42 4.94
N LEU A 130 -13.90 9.24 3.88
CA LEU A 130 -15.06 9.79 3.17
C LEU A 130 -15.89 8.68 2.51
N GLY A 131 -15.23 7.68 1.92
CA GLY A 131 -15.89 6.55 1.28
C GLY A 131 -16.64 5.66 2.27
N VAL A 132 -15.99 5.33 3.39
CA VAL A 132 -16.60 4.53 4.47
C VAL A 132 -17.76 5.29 5.10
N GLY A 133 -17.60 6.58 5.39
CA GLY A 133 -18.67 7.43 5.88
C GLY A 133 -19.86 7.47 4.91
N GLY A 134 -19.60 7.62 3.61
CA GLY A 134 -20.63 7.61 2.57
C GLY A 134 -21.42 6.31 2.50
N ILE A 135 -20.72 5.16 2.53
CA ILE A 135 -21.37 3.84 2.55
C ILE A 135 -22.27 3.70 3.78
N LEU A 136 -21.80 4.13 4.96
CA LEU A 136 -22.59 4.04 6.20
C LEU A 136 -23.82 4.95 6.18
N VAL A 137 -23.73 6.14 5.58
CA VAL A 137 -24.87 7.05 5.38
C VAL A 137 -25.86 6.51 4.32
N GLY A 138 -25.40 5.64 3.43
CA GLY A 138 -26.22 4.93 2.45
C GLY A 138 -25.98 5.37 1.00
N ASP A 139 -24.94 6.16 0.72
CA ASP A 139 -24.60 6.66 -0.62
C ASP A 139 -23.73 5.66 -1.41
N SER A 140 -23.93 4.36 -1.18
CA SER A 140 -23.16 3.32 -1.86
C SER A 140 -23.59 3.19 -3.32
N THR A 141 -22.63 2.98 -4.21
CA THR A 141 -22.89 2.75 -5.64
C THR A 141 -23.53 1.39 -5.94
N GLY A 142 -23.46 0.44 -5.00
CA GLY A 142 -24.01 -0.92 -5.13
C GLY A 142 -23.16 -1.91 -5.94
N TYR A 143 -22.05 -1.46 -6.55
CA TYR A 143 -21.10 -2.35 -7.23
C TYR A 143 -20.09 -2.92 -6.24
N GLN A 144 -19.99 -4.25 -6.18
CA GLN A 144 -19.06 -4.91 -5.26
C GLN A 144 -17.61 -4.48 -5.56
N TRP A 145 -16.87 -4.09 -4.51
CA TRP A 145 -15.52 -3.53 -4.56
C TRP A 145 -15.41 -2.11 -5.13
N LEU A 146 -16.52 -1.50 -5.57
CA LEU A 146 -16.57 -0.12 -6.04
C LEU A 146 -17.66 0.66 -5.29
N GLU A 147 -17.99 0.25 -4.07
CA GLU A 147 -19.09 0.82 -3.29
C GLU A 147 -18.85 2.28 -2.84
N PHE A 148 -17.61 2.78 -2.91
CA PHE A 148 -17.32 4.15 -2.54
C PHE A 148 -18.03 5.16 -3.44
N PRO A 149 -18.64 6.21 -2.85
CA PRO A 149 -19.26 7.29 -3.61
C PRO A 149 -18.26 8.03 -4.52
N HIS A 150 -18.78 8.68 -5.56
CA HIS A 150 -17.98 9.39 -6.55
C HIS A 150 -17.01 10.42 -5.96
N TYR A 151 -17.42 11.16 -4.92
CA TYR A 151 -16.55 12.15 -4.28
C TYR A 151 -15.33 11.51 -3.60
N ALA A 152 -15.50 10.34 -2.98
CA ALA A 152 -14.41 9.59 -2.36
C ALA A 152 -13.50 8.98 -3.42
N ALA A 153 -14.08 8.46 -4.52
CA ALA A 153 -13.33 7.93 -5.65
C ALA A 153 -12.43 9.00 -6.31
N ILE A 154 -12.91 10.23 -6.47
CA ILE A 154 -12.09 11.34 -7.01
C ILE A 154 -10.90 11.64 -6.09
N VAL A 155 -11.12 11.69 -4.77
CA VAL A 155 -10.03 11.93 -3.80
C VAL A 155 -9.00 10.80 -3.84
N LEU A 156 -9.45 9.54 -3.90
CA LEU A 156 -8.57 8.37 -4.05
C LEU A 156 -7.80 8.41 -5.36
N PHE A 157 -8.43 8.81 -6.46
CA PHE A 157 -7.77 8.96 -7.75
C PHE A 157 -6.65 10.01 -7.71
N VAL A 158 -6.88 11.17 -7.08
CA VAL A 158 -5.84 12.19 -6.89
C VAL A 158 -4.70 11.65 -6.03
N ALA A 159 -5.03 11.00 -4.90
CA ALA A 159 -4.05 10.37 -4.02
C ALA A 159 -3.17 9.36 -4.77
N TYR A 160 -3.81 8.49 -5.55
CA TYR A 160 -3.16 7.49 -6.38
C TYR A 160 -2.23 8.13 -7.41
N THR A 161 -2.72 9.13 -8.14
CA THR A 161 -1.95 9.85 -9.17
C THR A 161 -0.67 10.45 -8.59
N LEU A 162 -0.70 10.97 -7.35
CA LEU A 162 0.49 11.48 -6.68
C LEU A 162 1.53 10.37 -6.40
N VAL A 163 1.08 9.22 -5.92
CA VAL A 163 1.95 8.06 -5.63
C VAL A 163 2.52 7.45 -6.91
N VAL A 164 1.70 7.28 -7.94
CA VAL A 164 2.12 6.77 -9.26
C VAL A 164 3.11 7.72 -9.91
N SER A 165 2.83 9.03 -9.91
CA SER A 165 3.75 10.04 -10.45
C SER A 165 5.10 9.96 -9.76
N TRP A 166 5.11 9.80 -8.44
CA TRP A 166 6.34 9.56 -7.69
C TRP A 166 7.06 8.27 -8.12
N ALA A 167 6.35 7.15 -8.28
CA ALA A 167 6.93 5.87 -8.68
C ALA A 167 7.57 5.94 -10.08
N VAL A 168 6.89 6.58 -11.04
CA VAL A 168 7.39 6.80 -12.41
C VAL A 168 8.63 7.70 -12.40
N LEU A 169 8.60 8.80 -11.64
CA LEU A 169 9.75 9.70 -11.50
C LEU A 169 10.97 8.98 -10.90
N MET A 170 10.77 8.16 -9.87
CA MET A 170 11.84 7.36 -9.28
C MET A 170 12.42 6.36 -10.27
N PHE A 171 11.57 5.67 -11.01
CA PHE A 171 12.02 4.73 -12.04
C PHE A 171 12.84 5.42 -13.14
N ARG A 172 12.45 6.63 -13.55
CA ARG A 172 13.16 7.43 -14.55
C ARG A 172 14.59 7.82 -14.12
N PHE A 173 14.84 7.95 -12.82
CA PHE A 173 16.13 8.33 -12.23
C PHE A 173 16.88 7.15 -11.59
N ARG A 174 16.56 5.90 -11.95
CA ARG A 174 17.26 4.74 -11.38
C ARG A 174 18.74 4.69 -11.78
N ARG A 175 19.56 4.05 -10.95
CA ARG A 175 21.02 3.92 -11.13
C ARG A 175 21.49 2.54 -11.60
N GLY A 176 20.57 1.63 -11.94
CA GLY A 176 20.90 0.27 -12.43
C GLY A 176 20.69 0.10 -13.94
N GLU A 177 21.58 -0.63 -14.61
CA GLU A 177 21.45 -0.94 -16.04
C GLU A 177 20.31 -1.93 -16.29
N GLN A 178 20.24 -2.99 -15.48
CA GLN A 178 19.22 -4.06 -15.58
C GLN A 178 17.91 -3.67 -14.88
N ILE A 179 16.78 -4.08 -15.46
CA ILE A 179 15.45 -3.90 -14.87
C ILE A 179 15.06 -5.18 -14.16
N TYR A 180 14.73 -5.09 -12.87
CA TYR A 180 14.20 -6.25 -12.15
C TYR A 180 12.76 -6.53 -12.59
N ILE A 181 12.40 -7.81 -12.72
CA ILE A 181 11.02 -8.23 -13.04
C ILE A 181 10.02 -7.65 -12.03
N THR A 182 10.41 -7.57 -10.75
CA THR A 182 9.61 -6.91 -9.71
C THR A 182 9.30 -5.45 -10.04
N GLN A 183 10.22 -4.69 -10.64
CA GLN A 183 9.95 -3.29 -11.02
C GLN A 183 8.91 -3.20 -12.13
N TRP A 184 8.89 -4.15 -13.07
CA TRP A 184 7.84 -4.22 -14.10
C TRP A 184 6.47 -4.44 -13.47
N TYR A 185 6.36 -5.39 -12.54
CA TYR A 185 5.11 -5.63 -11.82
C TYR A 185 4.69 -4.43 -10.98
N LEU A 186 5.63 -3.76 -10.31
CA LEU A 186 5.32 -2.55 -9.54
C LEU A 186 4.80 -1.42 -10.44
N LEU A 187 5.45 -1.17 -11.59
CA LEU A 187 5.00 -0.15 -12.54
C LEU A 187 3.69 -0.52 -13.25
N GLY A 188 3.45 -1.80 -13.52
CA GLY A 188 2.19 -2.25 -14.13
C GLY A 188 1.03 -2.27 -13.13
N ALA A 189 1.32 -2.43 -11.84
CA ALA A 189 0.33 -2.35 -10.77
C ALA A 189 -0.03 -0.90 -10.40
N PHE A 190 0.88 0.05 -10.64
CA PHE A 190 0.68 1.49 -10.48
C PHE A 190 -0.03 2.10 -11.69
#